data_AF-A0A1G6BY15-F1
#
_entry.id   AF-A0A1G6BY15-F1
#
_cell.length_a   1.000
_cell.length_b   1.000
_cell.length_c   1.000
_cell.angle_alpha   90.00
_cell.angle_beta   90.00
_cell.angle_gamma   90.00
#
_symmetry.space_group_name_H-M   'P 1'
#
loop_
_entity.id
_entity.type
_entity.pdbx_description
1 polymer ?
#
loop_
_entity_poly.entity_id
_entity_poly.type
_entity_poly.pdbx_seq_one_letter_code
_entity_poly.pdbx_strand_id
1 'polypeptide(L)'
;MENIREEGEINPILLEFLDTDSFEDKYKILVATPIMDFDNLLIDNMASSIDVVIEDGDIEDRVQDLKNCVRTRSKYETMRFRR
;
A
#
# COMPACT_ATOMS: atom_id res chain seq x y z
N MET A 1 -15.56 24.64 -23.16
CA MET A 1 -15.46 23.22 -22.81
C MET A 1 -14.48 23.15 -21.67
N GLU A 2 -15.00 23.20 -20.45
CA GLU A 2 -14.20 23.18 -19.23
C GLU A 2 -13.95 21.71 -18.88
N ASN A 3 -12.68 21.33 -18.86
CA ASN A 3 -12.25 19.96 -18.65
C ASN A 3 -12.38 19.67 -17.15
N ILE A 4 -13.53 19.11 -16.76
CA ILE A 4 -13.75 18.58 -15.41
C ILE A 4 -12.75 17.44 -15.25
N ARG A 5 -11.69 17.68 -14.49
CA ARG A 5 -10.78 16.61 -14.06
C ARG A 5 -11.62 15.62 -13.27
N GLU A 6 -11.57 14.35 -13.65
CA GLU A 6 -12.38 13.26 -13.11
C GLU A 6 -12.14 13.09 -11.60
N GLU A 7 -12.98 13.72 -10.78
CA GLU A 7 -13.12 13.45 -9.34
C GLU A 7 -13.82 12.09 -9.12
N GLY A 8 -13.20 11.00 -9.55
CA GLY A 8 -13.84 9.68 -9.43
C GLY A 8 -13.01 8.45 -9.79
N GLU A 9 -11.83 8.58 -10.39
CA GLU A 9 -11.00 7.40 -10.69
C GLU A 9 -10.13 7.04 -9.48
N ILE A 10 -10.49 5.95 -8.81
CA ILE A 10 -9.69 5.38 -7.71
C ILE A 10 -8.39 4.84 -8.30
N ASN A 11 -7.25 5.16 -7.67
CA ASN A 11 -5.95 4.66 -8.11
C ASN A 11 -5.97 3.12 -8.24
N PRO A 12 -5.66 2.54 -9.41
CA PRO A 12 -5.76 1.10 -9.63
C PRO A 12 -4.81 0.29 -8.73
N ILE A 13 -3.66 0.86 -8.34
CA ILE A 13 -2.71 0.23 -7.40
C ILE A 13 -3.34 0.15 -6.01
N LEU A 14 -4.10 1.18 -5.60
CA LEU A 14 -4.85 1.16 -4.35
C LEU A 14 -5.94 0.08 -4.39
N LEU A 15 -6.72 0.00 -5.47
CA LEU A 15 -7.76 -1.02 -5.62
C LEU A 15 -7.17 -2.43 -5.54
N GLU A 16 -6.12 -2.71 -6.31
CA GLU A 16 -5.45 -4.02 -6.29
C GLU A 16 -4.91 -4.36 -4.89
N PHE A 17 -4.31 -3.38 -4.21
CA PHE A 17 -3.85 -3.55 -2.84
C PHE A 17 -4.99 -3.87 -1.88
N LEU A 18 -6.14 -3.18 -1.97
CA LEU A 18 -7.29 -3.39 -1.11
C LEU A 18 -7.99 -4.74 -1.37
N ASP A 19 -8.12 -5.13 -2.64
CA ASP A 19 -8.76 -6.39 -3.07
C ASP A 19 -7.90 -7.63 -2.76
N THR A 20 -6.64 -7.43 -2.37
CA THR A 20 -5.73 -8.53 -2.01
C THR A 20 -5.89 -8.94 -0.55
N ASP A 21 -6.14 -10.22 -0.29
CA ASP A 21 -6.38 -10.74 1.06
C ASP A 21 -5.10 -10.99 1.89
N SER A 22 -4.02 -11.44 1.24
CA SER A 22 -2.81 -11.87 1.96
C SER A 22 -1.79 -10.72 2.07
N PHE A 23 -1.14 -10.58 3.24
CA PHE A 23 -0.07 -9.57 3.37
C PHE A 23 1.15 -9.91 2.49
N GLU A 24 1.34 -11.18 2.11
CA GLU A 24 2.40 -11.54 1.16
C GLU A 24 2.13 -10.95 -0.22
N ASP A 25 0.90 -11.05 -0.71
CA ASP A 25 0.54 -10.54 -2.04
C ASP A 25 0.45 -9.01 -2.03
N LYS A 26 -0.05 -8.40 -0.95
CA LYS A 26 0.06 -6.94 -0.74
C LYS A 26 1.52 -6.47 -0.83
N TYR A 27 2.47 -7.23 -0.27
CA TYR A 27 3.90 -6.91 -0.37
C TYR A 27 4.43 -7.01 -1.81
N LYS A 28 3.97 -8.00 -2.58
CA LYS A 28 4.36 -8.16 -4.00
C LYS A 28 3.93 -6.95 -4.82
N ILE A 29 2.71 -6.43 -4.60
CA ILE A 29 2.22 -5.19 -5.24
C ILE A 29 3.18 -4.04 -4.94
N LEU A 30 3.48 -3.78 -3.66
CA LEU A 30 4.37 -2.69 -3.27
C LEU A 30 5.78 -2.80 -3.87
N VAL A 31 6.30 -4.02 -4.03
CA VAL A 31 7.62 -4.27 -4.65
C VAL A 31 7.58 -4.09 -6.17
N ALA A 32 6.47 -4.48 -6.81
CA ALA A 32 6.30 -4.39 -8.26
C ALA A 32 6.02 -2.96 -8.73
N THR A 33 5.40 -2.12 -7.89
CA THR A 33 5.10 -0.72 -8.20
C THR A 33 6.37 0.14 -8.19
N PRO A 34 6.68 0.87 -9.29
CA PRO A 34 7.75 1.87 -9.33
C PRO A 34 7.55 2.98 -8.29
N ILE A 35 8.65 3.46 -7.70
CA ILE A 35 8.56 4.50 -6.66
C ILE A 35 7.89 5.79 -7.14
N MET A 36 8.07 6.14 -8.42
CA MET A 36 7.48 7.32 -9.05
C MET A 36 5.95 7.29 -9.14
N ASP A 37 5.33 6.12 -8.99
CA ASP A 37 3.88 5.95 -9.05
C ASP A 37 3.24 6.10 -7.66
N PHE A 38 4.04 6.32 -6.62
CA PHE A 38 3.56 6.62 -5.27
C PHE A 38 3.46 8.12 -5.04
N ASP A 39 2.37 8.50 -4.39
CA ASP A 39 2.22 9.80 -3.75
C ASP A 39 1.85 9.61 -2.27
N ASN A 40 1.87 10.71 -1.51
CA ASN A 40 1.56 10.66 -0.07
C ASN A 40 0.16 10.09 0.20
N LEU A 41 -0.83 10.44 -0.62
CA LEU A 41 -2.22 10.02 -0.44
C LEU A 41 -2.39 8.51 -0.64
N LEU A 42 -1.70 7.93 -1.63
CA LEU A 42 -1.69 6.50 -1.89
C LEU A 42 -1.10 5.73 -0.69
N ILE A 43 0.04 6.20 -0.18
CA ILE A 43 0.70 5.60 0.99
C ILE A 43 -0.21 5.67 2.21
N ASP A 44 -0.81 6.83 2.49
CA ASP A 44 -1.70 7.03 3.64
C ASP A 44 -2.93 6.13 3.58
N ASN A 45 -3.55 6.00 2.40
CA ASN A 45 -4.72 5.14 2.21
C ASN A 45 -4.36 3.66 2.38
N MET A 46 -3.22 3.21 1.84
CA MET A 46 -2.75 1.84 2.03
C MET A 46 -2.43 1.56 3.50
N ALA A 47 -1.71 2.47 4.17
CA ALA A 47 -1.35 2.36 5.57
C ALA A 47 -2.59 2.28 6.47
N SER A 48 -3.56 3.17 6.26
CA SER A 48 -4.84 3.21 6.95
C SER A 48 -5.61 1.90 6.79
N SER A 49 -5.63 1.32 5.58
CA SER A 49 -6.35 0.06 5.31
C SER A 49 -5.78 -1.16 6.05
N ILE A 50 -4.54 -1.07 6.51
CA ILE A 50 -3.90 -2.10 7.32
C ILE A 50 -3.65 -1.64 8.76
N ASP A 51 -4.33 -0.61 9.27
CA ASP A 51 -4.17 -0.12 10.65
C ASP A 51 -2.70 0.18 11.02
N VAL A 52 -1.95 0.86 10.15
CA VAL A 52 -0.63 1.41 10.48
C VAL A 52 -0.57 2.90 10.16
N VAL A 53 0.29 3.61 10.87
CA VAL A 53 0.63 5.00 10.59
C VAL A 53 2.06 5.02 10.06
N ILE A 54 2.27 5.68 8.93
CA ILE A 54 3.59 5.91 8.35
C ILE A 54 3.95 7.36 8.61
N GLU A 55 5.04 7.56 9.35
CA GLU A 55 5.54 8.89 9.70
C GLU A 55 5.84 9.73 8.46
N ASP A 56 5.90 11.05 8.65
CA ASP A 56 6.27 11.98 7.58
C ASP A 56 7.72 11.75 7.14
N GLY A 57 7.96 11.86 5.85
CA GLY A 57 9.26 11.59 5.22
C GLY A 57 9.20 11.84 3.71
N ASP A 58 10.29 11.54 3.01
CA ASP A 58 10.24 11.50 1.55
C ASP A 58 9.50 10.24 1.06
N ILE A 59 9.11 10.23 -0.21
CA ILE A 59 8.30 9.12 -0.77
C ILE A 59 9.07 7.79 -0.69
N GLU A 60 10.39 7.81 -0.86
CA GLU A 60 11.23 6.61 -0.82
C GLU A 60 11.19 5.95 0.56
N ASP A 61 11.46 6.73 1.60
CA ASP A 61 11.45 6.29 2.99
C ASP A 61 10.05 5.81 3.40
N ARG A 62 9.00 6.57 3.07
CA ARG A 62 7.62 6.22 3.42
C ARG A 62 7.16 4.93 2.75
N VAL A 63 7.50 4.71 1.48
CA VAL A 63 7.22 3.44 0.77
C VAL A 63 8.01 2.29 1.38
N GLN A 64 9.26 2.54 1.78
CA GLN A 64 10.09 1.53 2.43
C GLN A 64 9.54 1.12 3.80
N ASP A 65 9.00 2.06 4.57
CA ASP A 65 8.35 1.79 5.84
C ASP A 65 7.04 1.04 5.68
N LEU A 66 6.21 1.42 4.71
CA LEU A 66 5.00 0.67 4.36
C LEU A 66 5.33 -0.80 3.99
N LYS A 67 6.36 -1.02 3.17
CA LYS A 67 6.89 -2.35 2.83
C LYS A 67 7.31 -3.13 4.08
N ASN A 68 7.99 -2.48 5.03
CA ASN A 68 8.43 -3.10 6.27
C ASN A 68 7.26 -3.53 7.16
N CYS A 69 6.22 -2.69 7.28
CA CYS A 69 5.01 -2.99 8.01
C CYS A 69 4.27 -4.20 7.41
N VAL A 70 4.04 -4.19 6.09
CA VAL A 70 3.35 -5.28 5.38
C VAL A 70 4.12 -6.60 5.50
N ARG A 71 5.45 -6.58 5.27
CA ARG A 71 6.31 -7.77 5.39
C ARG A 71 6.31 -8.34 6.80
N THR A 72 6.27 -7.50 7.82
CA THR A 72 6.24 -7.95 9.22
C THR A 72 4.94 -8.68 9.52
N ARG A 73 3.80 -8.16 9.06
CA ARG A 73 2.48 -8.79 9.24
C ARG A 73 2.36 -10.12 8.48
N SER A 74 2.86 -10.18 7.24
CA SER A 74 2.92 -11.42 6.45
C SER A 74 3.56 -12.58 7.23
N LYS A 75 4.67 -12.32 7.95
CA LYS A 75 5.33 -13.35 8.78
C LYS A 75 4.41 -13.90 9.88
N TYR A 76 3.58 -13.07 10.50
CA TYR A 76 2.67 -13.49 11.56
C TYR A 76 1.43 -14.21 11.02
N GLU A 77 0.94 -13.85 9.83
CA GLU A 77 -0.11 -14.62 9.16
C GLU A 77 0.33 -16.05 8.87
N THR A 78 1.54 -16.22 8.30
CA THR A 78 2.10 -17.55 8.04
C THR A 78 2.25 -18.39 9.32
N MET A 79 2.56 -17.75 10.46
CA MET A 79 2.68 -18.46 11.74
C MET A 79 1.32 -18.85 12.34
N ARG A 80 0.25 -18.08 12.09
CA ARG A 80 -1.08 -18.33 12.66
C ARG A 80 -1.77 -19.57 12.07
N PHE A 81 -1.51 -19.89 10.80
CA PHE A 81 -2.12 -21.03 10.10
C PHE A 81 -1.27 -22.32 10.12
N ARG A 82 -0.08 -22.29 10.72
CA ARG A 82 0.76 -23.48 10.94
C ARG A 82 0.42 -24.13 12.29
N ARG A 83 -0.76 -24.75 12.40
CA ARG A 83 -1.10 -25.69 13.48
C ARG A 83 -1.75 -26.95 12.92
#